data_AF-A0A7V9ZLH6-F1
#
_entry.id   AF-A0A7V9ZLH6-F1
#
_cell.length_a   1.000
_cell.length_b   1.000
_cell.length_c   1.000
_cell.angle_alpha   90.00
_cell.angle_beta   90.00
_cell.angle_gamma   90.00
#
_symmetry.space_group_name_H-M   'P 1'
#
loop_
_entity.id
_entity.type
_entity.pdbx_description
1 polymer ?
#
loop_
_entity_poly.entity_id
_entity_poly.type
_entity_poly.pdbx_seq_one_letter_code
_entity_poly.pdbx_strand_id
1 'polypeptide(L)' 'MTFTLSLGAKAPDFKLKGTEGKIYSIQDFKDSEALVIFFTCNHCPYVL' A
#
# COMPACT_ATOMS: atom_id res chain seq x y z
N MET A 1 -16.73 5.48 -11.76
CA MET A 1 -16.55 5.99 -10.39
C MET A 1 -15.07 6.21 -10.18
N THR A 2 -14.65 7.45 -9.97
CA THR A 2 -13.24 7.83 -9.85
C THR A 2 -12.77 7.53 -8.42
N PHE A 3 -11.84 6.58 -8.28
CA PHE A 3 -11.33 6.07 -6.99
C PHE A 3 -10.12 6.89 -6.49
N THR A 4 -10.31 8.19 -6.25
CA THR A 4 -9.27 9.03 -5.63
C THR A 4 -9.58 9.17 -4.14
N LEU A 5 -8.66 8.72 -3.29
CA LEU A 5 -8.79 8.87 -1.84
C LEU A 5 -8.66 10.35 -1.46
N SER A 6 -9.63 10.88 -0.73
CA SER A 6 -9.56 12.26 -0.22
C SER A 6 -8.42 12.44 0.79
N LEU A 7 -7.80 13.63 0.80
CA LEU A 7 -6.82 13.97 1.83
C LEU A 7 -7.45 13.91 3.22
N GLY A 8 -6.69 13.39 4.20
CA GLY A 8 -7.16 13.18 5.58
C GLY A 8 -8.08 11.97 5.78
N ALA A 9 -8.48 11.27 4.71
CA ALA A 9 -9.18 10.00 4.85
C ALA A 9 -8.26 8.97 5.53
N LYS A 10 -8.86 8.12 6.37
CA LYS A 10 -8.14 6.98 6.93
C LYS A 10 -7.67 6.06 5.79
N ALA A 11 -6.42 5.62 5.88
CA ALA A 11 -5.89 4.63 4.96
C ALA A 11 -6.74 3.35 5.02
N PRO A 12 -7.14 2.77 3.87
CA PRO A 12 -7.82 1.49 3.83
C PRO A 12 -6.96 0.39 4.47
N ASP A 13 -7.60 -0.53 5.19
CA ASP A 13 -6.91 -1.68 5.76
C ASP A 13 -6.49 -2.67 4.66
N PHE A 14 -5.41 -3.42 4.91
CA PHE A 14 -4.93 -4.47 4.01
C PHE A 14 -4.39 -5.65 4.79
N LYS A 15 -4.41 -6.82 4.14
CA LYS A 15 -3.73 -8.03 4.62
C LYS A 15 -3.20 -8.79 3.41
N LEU A 16 -1.94 -8.54 3.07
CA LEU A 16 -1.32 -9.00 1.82
C LEU A 16 -0.10 -9.87 2.10
N LYS A 17 0.15 -10.84 1.22
CA LYS A 17 1.32 -11.72 1.30
C LYS A 17 2.51 -11.04 0.62
N GLY A 18 3.61 -10.91 1.34
CA GLY A 18 4.90 -10.48 0.80
C GLY A 18 5.57 -11.56 -0.05
N THR A 19 6.63 -11.18 -0.75
CA THR A 19 7.40 -12.08 -1.64
C THR A 19 8.10 -13.21 -0.88
N GLU A 20 8.39 -13.00 0.40
CA GLU A 20 8.92 -13.98 1.35
C GLU A 20 7.83 -14.87 1.97
N GLY A 21 6.57 -14.61 1.63
CA GLY A 21 5.42 -15.36 2.08
C GLY A 21 4.85 -14.97 3.45
N LYS A 22 5.46 -13.99 4.14
CA LYS A 22 4.90 -13.36 5.34
C LYS A 22 3.66 -12.55 4.99
N ILE A 23 2.67 -12.52 5.87
CA ILE A 23 1.51 -11.65 5.75
C ILE A 23 1.81 -10.31 6.41
N TYR A 24 1.51 -9.22 5.72
CA TYR A 24 1.60 -7.85 6.20
C TYR A 24 0.22 -7.20 6.25
N SER A 25 0.01 -6.39 7.27
CA SER A 25 -1.15 -5.54 7.50
C SER A 25 -0.74 -4.12 7.79
N ILE A 26 -1.69 -3.19 7.73
CA ILE A 26 -1.40 -1.79 8.07
C ILE A 26 -0.89 -1.62 9.51
N GLN A 27 -1.31 -2.51 10.42
CA GLN A 27 -0.94 -2.47 11.83
C GLN A 27 0.51 -2.87 12.09
N ASP A 28 1.14 -3.60 11.17
CA ASP A 28 2.55 -3.99 11.30
C ASP A 28 3.50 -2.78 11.20
N PHE A 29 3.00 -1.62 10.76
CA PHE A 29 3.75 -0.38 10.57
C PHE A 29 3.31 0.76 11.51
N LYS A 30 2.53 0.45 12.57
CA LYS A 30 1.95 1.45 13.49
C LYS A 30 2.97 2.34 14.20
N ASP A 31 4.20 1.86 14.36
CA ASP A 31 5.28 2.56 15.07
C ASP A 31 6.13 3.43 14.13
N SER A 32 5.82 3.43 12.82
CA SER A 32 6.48 4.27 11.82
C SER A 32 5.87 5.68 11.79
N GLU A 33 6.68 6.71 11.61
CA GLU A 33 6.22 8.11 11.45
C GLU A 33 5.29 8.28 10.23
N ALA A 34 5.57 7.53 9.16
CA ALA A 34 4.75 7.51 7.96
C ALA A 34 4.79 6.11 7.29
N LEU A 35 3.69 5.76 6.62
CA LEU A 35 3.60 4.60 5.74
C LEU A 35 3.25 5.07 4.33
N VAL A 36 4.11 4.76 3.36
CA VAL A 36 3.89 5.10 1.96
C VAL A 36 3.49 3.84 1.18
N ILE A 37 2.35 3.90 0.49
CA ILE A 37 1.81 2.78 -0.30
C ILE A 37 1.94 3.11 -1.79
N PHE A 38 2.60 2.21 -2.53
CA PHE A 38 2.77 2.34 -3.98
C PHE A 38 2.06 1.20 -4.69
N PHE A 39 1.22 1.54 -5.67
CA PHE A 39 0.65 0.57 -6.60
C PHE A 39 1.52 0.53 -7.85
N THR A 40 2.23 -0.58 -8.07
CA THR A 40 3.14 -0.76 -9.19
C THR A 40 2.97 -2.13 -9.85
N CYS A 41 3.54 -2.30 -11.04
CA CYS A 41 3.56 -3.57 -11.75
C CYS A 41 4.89 -3.76 -12.50
N ASN A 42 5.26 -5.02 -12.74
CA ASN A 42 6.54 -5.36 -13.38
C ASN A 42 6.61 -5.00 -14.86
N HIS A 43 5.47 -4.94 -15.55
CA HIS A 43 5.37 -4.68 -16.99
C HIS A 43 4.51 -3.45 -17.26
N CYS A 44 4.84 -2.36 -16.58
CA CYS A 44 4.18 -1.07 -16.75
C CYS A 44 5.11 -0.16 -17.56
N PRO A 45 4.68 0.43 -18.69
CA PRO A 45 5.54 1.23 -19.57
C PRO A 45 6.05 2.54 -18.92
N TYR A 46 5.51 2.90 -17.75
CA TYR A 46 5.92 4.08 -16.97
C TYR A 46 7.02 3.78 -15.95
N VAL A 47 7.36 2.51 -15.74
CA VAL A 47 8.47 2.09 -14.87
C VAL A 47 9.60 1.65 -15.82
N LEU A 48 10.58 2.53 -16.01
CA LEU A 48 11.76 2.30 -16.85
C LEU A 48 12.80 1.41 -16.15
#